data_AF-A0A660TKC8-F1
#
_entry.id   AF-A0A660TKC8-F1
#
_cell.length_a   1.000
_cell.length_b   1.000
_cell.length_c   1.000
_cell.angle_alpha   90.00
_cell.angle_beta   90.00
_cell.angle_gamma   90.00
#
_symmetry.space_group_name_H-M   'P 1'
#
loop_
_entity.id
_entity.type
_entity.pdbx_description
1 polymer ?
#
loop_
_entity_poly.entity_id
_entity_poly.type
_entity_poly.pdbx_seq_one_letter_code
_entity_poly.pdbx_strand_id
1 'polypeptide(L)' 'NHGAISYGHIGVGLITMAAMLRIPGSMPNVEDGDIFRPAAWNHFGMDKEGADFRACKNFGPIYT' A
#
# COMPACT_ATOMS: atom_id res chain seq x y z
N ASN A 1 0.10 9.69 19.73
CA ASN A 1 0.21 11.10 19.27
C ASN A 1 1.54 11.39 18.58
N HIS A 2 2.42 10.41 18.36
CA HIS A 2 3.69 10.61 17.64
C HIS A 2 3.54 10.28 16.15
N GLY A 3 4.39 10.90 15.33
CA GLY A 3 4.54 10.60 13.91
C GLY A 3 6.02 10.65 13.53
N ALA A 4 6.36 10.04 12.40
CA ALA A 4 7.70 10.11 11.82
C ALA A 4 7.67 11.05 10.61
N ILE A 5 8.66 11.94 10.51
CA ILE A 5 8.80 12.89 9.41
C ILE A 5 10.07 12.53 8.65
N SER A 6 9.96 12.44 7.33
CA SER A 6 11.09 12.24 6.43
C SER A 6 11.14 13.37 5.41
N TYR A 7 12.34 13.73 4.97
CA TYR A 7 12.53 14.74 3.94
C TYR A 7 12.12 14.21 2.56
N GLY A 8 11.43 15.03 1.77
CA GLY A 8 10.97 14.71 0.42
C GLY A 8 9.63 13.99 0.35
N HIS A 9 9.05 13.89 -0.85
CA HIS A 9 7.77 13.23 -1.10
C HIS A 9 7.94 11.72 -1.29
N ILE A 10 8.25 11.01 -0.19
CA ILE A 10 8.52 9.57 -0.22
C ILE A 10 7.28 8.68 -0.07
N GLY A 11 6.06 9.27 -0.06
CA GLY A 11 4.81 8.55 0.19
C GLY A 11 4.58 7.37 -0.77
N VAL A 12 4.88 7.58 -2.06
CA VAL A 12 4.77 6.54 -3.10
C VAL A 12 5.68 5.34 -2.83
N GLY A 13 6.92 5.61 -2.41
CA GLY A 13 7.88 4.56 -2.04
C GLY A 13 7.43 3.79 -0.81
N LEU A 14 6.84 4.48 0.17
CA LEU A 14 6.27 3.83 1.36
C LEU A 14 5.07 2.95 1.03
N ILE A 15 4.18 3.37 0.12
CA ILE A 15 3.07 2.54 -0.36
C ILE A 15 3.59 1.28 -1.04
N THR A 16 4.58 1.41 -1.92
CA THR A 16 5.18 0.27 -2.62
C THR A 16 5.78 -0.73 -1.62
N MET A 17 6.56 -0.23 -0.65
CA MET A 17 7.16 -1.04 0.41
C MET A 17 6.10 -1.72 1.28
N ALA A 18 5.05 -0.98 1.68
CA ALA A 18 3.96 -1.52 2.48
C ALA A 18 3.23 -2.66 1.74
N ALA A 19 2.99 -2.51 0.43
CA ALA A 19 2.38 -3.56 -0.39
C ALA A 19 3.26 -4.82 -0.48
N MET A 20 4.58 -4.68 -0.62
CA MET A 20 5.51 -5.82 -0.58
C MET A 20 5.42 -6.57 0.75
N LEU A 21 5.39 -5.83 1.85
CA LEU A 21 5.28 -6.33 3.22
C LEU A 21 3.86 -6.74 3.62
N ARG A 22 2.86 -6.51 2.75
CA ARG A 22 1.45 -6.84 2.93
C ARG A 22 0.85 -6.13 4.16
N ILE A 23 1.30 -4.89 4.38
CA ILE A 23 0.77 -3.99 5.40
C ILE A 23 -0.30 -3.12 4.72
N PRO A 24 -1.59 -3.27 5.06
CA PRO A 24 -2.64 -2.45 4.46
C PRO A 24 -2.49 -1.00 4.91
N GLY A 25 -2.60 -0.05 3.98
CA GLY A 25 -2.49 1.37 4.30
C GLY A 25 -3.30 2.25 3.37
N SER A 26 -4.01 3.23 3.96
CA SER A 26 -4.59 4.34 3.22
C SER A 26 -3.69 5.57 3.36
N MET A 27 -3.24 6.09 2.23
CA MET A 27 -2.45 7.31 2.18
C MET A 27 -3.15 8.26 1.20
N PRO A 28 -4.14 9.05 1.68
CA PRO A 28 -5.10 9.74 0.82
C PRO A 28 -4.51 10.91 0.03
N ASN A 29 -3.27 11.32 0.33
CA ASN A 29 -2.62 12.49 -0.27
C ASN A 29 -1.57 12.08 -1.33
N VAL A 30 -1.64 10.87 -1.86
CA VAL A 30 -0.81 10.39 -2.99
C VAL A 30 -1.71 10.26 -4.21
N GLU A 31 -1.25 10.73 -5.37
CA GLU A 31 -1.99 10.63 -6.62
C GLU A 31 -2.14 9.16 -7.04
N ASP A 32 -3.34 8.75 -7.47
CA ASP A 32 -3.64 7.36 -7.83
C ASP A 32 -2.74 6.81 -8.95
N GLY A 33 -2.29 7.68 -9.86
CA GLY A 33 -1.39 7.33 -10.96
C GLY A 33 0.00 6.89 -10.50
N ASP A 34 0.44 7.35 -9.32
CA ASP A 34 1.74 7.01 -8.74
C ASP A 34 1.69 5.73 -7.89
N ILE A 35 0.49 5.21 -7.58
CA ILE A 35 0.34 4.03 -6.72
C ILE A 35 0.85 2.78 -7.44
N PHE A 36 2.05 2.37 -7.07
CA PHE A 36 2.67 1.13 -7.55
C PHE A 36 2.56 0.01 -6.51
N ARG A 37 1.92 -1.10 -6.90
CA ARG A 37 1.74 -2.31 -6.09
C ARG A 37 1.94 -3.54 -6.97
N PRO A 38 2.17 -4.75 -6.41
CA PRO A 38 2.27 -5.96 -7.22
C PRO A 38 1.03 -6.16 -8.09
N ALA A 39 1.22 -6.63 -9.33
CA ALA A 39 0.13 -6.77 -10.31
C ALA A 39 -1.07 -7.60 -9.79
N ALA A 40 -0.81 -8.53 -8.86
CA ALA A 40 -1.84 -9.32 -8.19
C ALA A 40 -2.92 -8.46 -7.49
N TRP A 41 -2.58 -7.25 -7.00
CA TRP A 41 -3.53 -6.35 -6.32
C TRP A 41 -4.68 -5.92 -7.24
N ASN A 42 -4.45 -5.85 -8.55
CA ASN A 42 -5.48 -5.46 -9.51
C ASN A 42 -6.64 -6.47 -9.59
N HIS A 43 -6.42 -7.73 -9.19
CA HIS A 43 -7.47 -8.75 -9.13
C HIS A 43 -8.38 -8.63 -7.90
N PHE A 44 -7.99 -7.81 -6.93
CA PHE A 44 -8.79 -7.58 -5.73
C PHE A 44 -9.77 -6.42 -5.90
N GLY A 45 -9.84 -5.76 -7.06
CA GLY A 45 -10.84 -4.75 -7.38
C GLY A 45 -10.23 -3.44 -7.90
N MET A 46 -11.10 -2.56 -8.41
CA MET A 46 -10.69 -1.28 -9.00
C MET A 46 -10.45 -0.19 -7.96
N ASP A 47 -11.17 -0.25 -6.84
CA ASP A 47 -10.92 0.60 -5.69
C ASP A 47 -9.57 0.23 -5.06
N LYS A 48 -8.58 1.11 -5.21
CA LYS A 48 -7.18 0.89 -4.81
C LYS A 48 -7.04 0.68 -3.31
N GLU A 49 -7.87 1.32 -2.50
CA GLU A 49 -7.85 1.16 -1.05
C GLU A 49 -8.41 -0.22 -0.68
N GLY A 50 -9.64 -0.51 -1.10
CA GLY A 50 -10.26 -1.81 -0.82
C GLY A 50 -9.48 -2.99 -1.39
N ALA A 51 -8.86 -2.83 -2.56
CA ALA A 51 -8.00 -3.85 -3.17
C ALA A 51 -6.78 -4.14 -2.28
N ASP A 52 -6.19 -3.12 -1.66
CA ASP A 52 -5.05 -3.26 -0.75
C ASP A 52 -5.43 -4.05 0.50
N PHE A 53 -6.55 -3.69 1.14
CA PHE A 53 -7.05 -4.42 2.31
C PHE A 53 -7.37 -5.88 1.99
N ARG A 54 -8.01 -6.16 0.84
CA ARG A 54 -8.35 -7.53 0.43
C ARG A 54 -7.11 -8.35 0.07
N ALA A 55 -6.15 -7.76 -0.65
CA ALA A 55 -4.91 -8.44 -1.02
C ALA A 55 -4.04 -8.76 0.20
N CYS A 56 -3.82 -7.79 1.10
CA CYS A 56 -3.06 -8.00 2.33
C CYS A 56 -3.70 -9.07 3.23
N LYS A 57 -5.03 -9.06 3.36
CA LYS A 57 -5.78 -10.11 4.08
C LYS A 57 -5.63 -11.49 3.43
N ASN A 58 -5.61 -11.56 2.10
CA ASN A 58 -5.51 -12.81 1.36
C ASN A 58 -4.11 -13.43 1.41
N PHE A 59 -3.06 -12.64 1.24
CA PHE A 59 -1.68 -13.14 1.19
C PHE A 59 -1.04 -13.32 2.56
N GLY A 60 -1.53 -12.62 3.59
CA GLY A 60 -0.99 -12.70 4.95
C GLY A 60 0.46 -12.19 5.07
N PRO A 61 1.07 -12.25 6.26
CA PRO A 61 2.44 -11.79 6.49
C PRO A 61 3.48 -12.58 5.67
N ILE A 62 4.66 -12.00 5.43
CA ILE A 62 5.73 -12.68 4.68
C ILE A 62 6.31 -13.89 5.41
N TYR A 63 6.45 -13.79 6.73
CA TYR A 63 7.28 -14.72 7.52
C TYR A 63 6.48 -15.54 8.55
N THR A 64 5.17 -15.69 8.33
CA THR A 64 4.29 -16.55 9.15
C THR A 64 4.06 -17.91 8.51
#